data_AF-A0A9Q3L0L9-F1
#
_entry.id   AF-A0A9Q3L0L9-F1
#
_cell.length_a   1.000
_cell.length_b   1.000
_cell.length_c   1.000
_cell.angle_alpha   90.00
_cell.angle_beta   90.00
_cell.angle_gamma   90.00
#
_symmetry.space_group_name_H-M   'P 1'
#
loop_
_entity.id
_entity.type
_entity.pdbx_description
1 polymer ?
#
loop_
_entity_poly.entity_id
_entity_poly.type
_entity_poly.pdbx_seq_one_letter_code
_entity_poly.pdbx_strand_id
1 'polypeptide(L)'
;MPGYESGDWEKLNIDMIRKWGAVEPGRRYRISSINSLFERTQQRGGISNITQYRKFIGEYESIITYLRRYEYIEGEVNHNKEILAILSLEVQGSIYKEMIKDEVMVQARDGGYIIPKFKVLKEYIEQDLHAKVLIQGEDSSRQAFNIKPKEKVRFEEDTLEEVLQQVKELSKKVNTPSKAQPQRQIFKEKEPLQEALEQLKGITESYKPQNPKLPAL
;
A
#
# COMPACT_ATOMS: atom_id res chain seq x y z
N MET A 1 -38.50 -18.00 -15.40
CA MET A 1 -37.63 -17.93 -16.61
C MET A 1 -38.06 -19.05 -17.55
N PRO A 2 -38.36 -18.78 -18.84
CA PRO A 2 -38.74 -19.80 -19.80
C PRO A 2 -37.47 -20.47 -20.36
N GLY A 3 -37.34 -21.78 -20.21
CA GLY A 3 -36.16 -22.53 -20.67
C GLY A 3 -35.76 -23.74 -19.81
N TYR A 4 -36.45 -23.99 -18.70
CA TYR A 4 -36.19 -25.17 -17.85
C TYR A 4 -36.86 -26.47 -18.36
N GLU A 5 -37.72 -26.39 -19.38
CA GLU A 5 -38.52 -27.53 -19.85
C GLU A 5 -37.80 -28.42 -20.88
N SER A 6 -36.74 -27.93 -21.53
CA SER A 6 -36.05 -28.67 -22.61
C SER A 6 -34.85 -29.49 -22.18
N GLY A 7 -34.44 -29.49 -20.90
CA GLY A 7 -33.36 -30.37 -20.41
C GLY A 7 -31.99 -30.17 -21.08
N ASP A 8 -31.77 -29.02 -21.72
CA ASP A 8 -30.52 -28.68 -22.40
C ASP A 8 -29.44 -28.29 -21.37
N TRP A 9 -28.84 -29.30 -20.74
CA TRP A 9 -27.79 -29.13 -19.71
C TRP A 9 -26.60 -28.29 -20.21
N GLU A 10 -26.28 -28.34 -21.50
CA GLU A 10 -25.20 -27.53 -22.09
C GLU A 10 -25.51 -26.03 -22.09
N LYS A 11 -26.74 -25.63 -22.44
CA LYS A 11 -27.14 -24.21 -22.39
C LYS A 11 -27.15 -23.71 -20.96
N LEU A 12 -27.64 -24.53 -20.02
CA LEU A 12 -27.61 -24.20 -18.60
C LEU A 12 -26.17 -24.06 -18.09
N ASN A 13 -25.26 -24.95 -18.48
CA ASN A 13 -23.86 -24.90 -18.09
C ASN A 13 -23.17 -23.64 -18.66
N ILE A 14 -23.41 -23.31 -19.93
CA ILE A 14 -22.90 -22.08 -20.54
C ILE A 14 -23.45 -20.83 -19.82
N ASP A 15 -24.75 -20.79 -19.53
CA ASP A 15 -25.36 -19.69 -18.78
C ASP A 15 -24.85 -19.61 -17.34
N MET A 16 -24.57 -20.76 -16.71
CA MET A 16 -23.99 -20.82 -15.37
C MET A 16 -22.53 -20.35 -15.38
N ILE A 17 -21.72 -20.76 -16.33
CA ILE A 17 -20.34 -20.30 -16.47
C ILE A 17 -20.31 -18.80 -16.82
N ARG A 18 -21.25 -18.34 -17.66
CA ARG A 18 -21.39 -16.93 -18.02
C ARG A 18 -21.81 -16.06 -16.83
N LYS A 19 -22.72 -16.53 -15.98
CA LYS A 19 -23.24 -15.78 -14.82
C LYS A 19 -22.35 -15.90 -13.58
N TRP A 20 -21.75 -17.07 -13.36
CA TRP A 20 -21.02 -17.42 -12.13
C TRP A 20 -19.63 -18.02 -12.36
N GLY A 21 -19.35 -18.60 -13.54
CA GLY A 21 -18.06 -19.21 -13.85
C GLY A 21 -16.95 -18.25 -14.27
N ALA A 22 -17.23 -16.95 -14.40
CA ALA A 22 -16.20 -15.94 -14.68
C ALA A 22 -15.42 -15.48 -13.42
N VAL A 23 -15.52 -16.21 -12.31
CA VAL A 23 -14.74 -15.93 -11.11
C VAL A 23 -13.95 -17.19 -10.77
N GLU A 24 -12.75 -17.30 -11.36
CA GLU A 24 -11.66 -18.01 -10.67
C GLU A 24 -11.74 -17.60 -9.19
N PRO A 25 -11.83 -18.54 -8.23
CA PRO A 25 -12.01 -18.22 -6.82
C PRO A 25 -11.01 -17.12 -6.45
N GLY A 26 -11.54 -15.95 -6.11
CA GLY A 26 -10.92 -14.63 -6.27
C GLY A 26 -9.40 -14.64 -6.09
N ARG A 27 -8.67 -14.91 -7.18
CA ARG A 27 -7.22 -15.02 -7.14
C ARG A 27 -6.67 -13.64 -6.78
N ARG A 28 -6.08 -13.49 -5.59
CA ARG A 28 -5.64 -12.18 -5.08
C ARG A 28 -4.58 -11.56 -5.99
N TYR A 29 -3.65 -12.37 -6.47
CA TYR A 29 -2.60 -11.94 -7.40
C TYR A 29 -2.40 -12.94 -8.54
N ARG A 30 -2.07 -12.42 -9.71
CA ARG A 30 -1.64 -13.17 -10.89
C ARG A 30 -0.16 -12.90 -11.14
N ILE A 31 0.47 -13.70 -12.00
CA ILE A 31 1.86 -13.45 -12.45
C ILE A 31 1.95 -12.05 -13.09
N SER A 32 0.93 -11.66 -13.86
CA SER A 32 0.82 -10.32 -14.43
C SER A 32 0.74 -9.19 -13.40
N SER A 33 0.34 -9.47 -12.15
CA SER A 33 0.29 -8.47 -11.09
C SER A 33 1.67 -7.88 -10.75
N ILE A 34 2.75 -8.64 -11.00
CA ILE A 34 4.12 -8.13 -10.84
C ILE A 34 4.41 -7.06 -11.91
N ASN A 35 4.13 -7.36 -13.18
CA ASN A 35 4.33 -6.41 -14.28
C ASN A 35 3.47 -5.17 -14.09
N SER A 36 2.20 -5.34 -13.73
CA SER A 36 1.31 -4.22 -13.42
C SER A 36 1.80 -3.37 -12.25
N LEU A 37 2.48 -3.97 -11.26
CA LEU A 37 3.10 -3.23 -10.16
C LEU A 37 4.27 -2.37 -10.67
N PHE A 38 5.14 -2.91 -11.52
CA PHE A 38 6.24 -2.15 -12.11
C PHE A 38 5.73 -1.01 -13.02
N GLU A 39 4.82 -1.31 -13.94
CA GLU A 39 4.23 -0.33 -14.86
C GLU A 39 3.55 0.82 -14.10
N ARG A 40 2.71 0.50 -13.10
CA ARG A 40 2.06 1.51 -12.26
C ARG A 40 3.06 2.39 -11.52
N THR A 41 4.17 1.82 -11.08
CA THR A 41 5.21 2.56 -10.35
C THR A 41 5.97 3.48 -11.30
N GLN A 42 6.29 3.00 -12.49
CA GLN A 42 6.94 3.80 -13.53
C GLN A 42 6.05 4.94 -14.02
N GLN A 43 4.75 4.69 -14.23
CA GLN A 43 3.76 5.71 -14.60
C GLN A 43 3.62 6.82 -13.54
N ARG A 44 3.89 6.51 -12.27
CA ARG A 44 3.88 7.50 -11.17
C ARG A 44 5.15 8.35 -11.10
N GLY A 45 6.10 8.17 -12.02
CA GLY A 45 7.37 8.89 -12.05
C GLY A 45 8.53 8.14 -11.38
N GLY A 46 8.36 6.85 -11.10
CA GLY A 46 9.37 6.03 -10.45
C GLY A 46 9.49 6.28 -8.94
N ILE A 47 10.43 5.58 -8.31
CA ILE A 47 10.67 5.65 -6.87
C ILE A 47 11.82 6.62 -6.58
N SER A 48 11.54 7.70 -5.85
CA SER A 48 12.55 8.67 -5.41
C SER A 48 12.69 8.78 -3.89
N ASN A 49 11.72 8.28 -3.13
CA ASN A 49 11.66 8.43 -1.67
C ASN A 49 11.59 7.06 -0.98
N ILE A 50 12.19 6.96 0.21
CA ILE A 50 12.14 5.78 1.08
C ILE A 50 10.71 5.31 1.38
N THR A 51 9.76 6.22 1.56
CA THR A 51 8.36 5.85 1.86
C THR A 51 7.70 5.17 0.66
N GLN A 52 7.98 5.65 -0.55
CA GLN A 52 7.49 5.04 -1.79
C GLN A 52 8.13 3.66 -1.99
N TYR A 53 9.44 3.55 -1.74
CA TYR A 53 10.17 2.31 -1.85
C TYR A 53 9.65 1.24 -0.87
N ARG A 54 9.46 1.57 0.40
CA ARG A 54 8.93 0.64 1.42
C ARG A 54 7.53 0.14 1.06
N LYS A 55 6.67 1.01 0.55
CA LYS A 55 5.34 0.63 0.08
C LYS A 55 5.43 -0.33 -1.11
N PHE A 56 6.28 -0.01 -2.08
CA PHE A 56 6.52 -0.84 -3.24
C PHE A 56 7.05 -2.23 -2.87
N ILE A 57 8.08 -2.30 -2.02
CA ILE A 57 8.66 -3.57 -1.56
C ILE A 57 7.63 -4.41 -0.80
N GLY A 58 6.83 -3.79 0.08
CA GLY A 58 5.77 -4.50 0.79
C GLY A 58 4.74 -5.12 -0.16
N GLU A 59 4.31 -4.37 -1.19
CA GLU A 59 3.40 -4.88 -2.22
C GLU A 59 4.08 -5.99 -3.05
N TYR A 60 5.32 -5.80 -3.51
CA TYR A 60 6.08 -6.77 -4.28
C TYR A 60 6.29 -8.09 -3.52
N GLU A 61 6.78 -8.03 -2.28
CA GLU A 61 7.01 -9.21 -1.43
C GLU A 61 5.68 -9.92 -1.11
N SER A 62 4.58 -9.18 -0.92
CA SER A 62 3.26 -9.78 -0.72
C SER A 62 2.77 -10.56 -1.94
N ILE A 63 3.02 -10.04 -3.16
CA ILE A 63 2.70 -10.72 -4.42
C ILE A 63 3.54 -11.98 -4.56
N ILE A 64 4.87 -11.88 -4.43
CA ILE A 64 5.77 -13.03 -4.57
C ILE A 64 5.44 -14.12 -3.55
N THR A 65 5.20 -13.75 -2.29
CA THR A 65 4.85 -14.70 -1.22
C THR A 65 3.53 -15.42 -1.52
N TYR A 66 2.53 -14.70 -2.03
CA TYR A 66 1.27 -15.30 -2.45
C TYR A 66 1.48 -16.27 -3.62
N LEU A 67 2.15 -15.82 -4.68
CA LEU A 67 2.37 -16.64 -5.87
C LEU A 67 3.18 -17.91 -5.55
N ARG A 68 4.15 -17.83 -4.65
CA ARG A 68 4.91 -18.99 -4.17
C ARG A 68 4.08 -19.92 -3.31
N ARG A 69 3.24 -19.39 -2.41
CA ARG A 69 2.38 -20.19 -1.51
C ARG A 69 1.39 -21.06 -2.28
N TYR A 70 0.88 -20.55 -3.40
CA TYR A 70 -0.05 -21.25 -4.28
C TYR A 70 0.65 -21.94 -5.47
N GLU A 71 1.99 -22.06 -5.42
CA GLU A 71 2.80 -22.76 -6.43
C GLU A 71 2.60 -22.24 -7.86
N TYR A 72 2.21 -20.97 -8.01
CA TYR A 72 2.10 -20.32 -9.31
C TYR A 72 3.45 -19.93 -9.90
N ILE A 73 4.48 -19.85 -9.06
CA ILE A 73 5.87 -19.66 -9.48
C ILE A 73 6.75 -20.61 -8.68
N GLU A 74 7.64 -21.30 -9.38
CA GLU A 74 8.65 -22.17 -8.82
C GLU A 74 10.02 -21.48 -8.80
N GLY A 75 10.82 -21.73 -7.77
CA GLY A 75 12.20 -21.28 -7.68
C GLY A 75 12.42 -19.80 -7.29
N GLU A 76 13.62 -19.30 -7.63
CA GLU A 76 14.02 -17.91 -7.44
C GLU A 76 13.58 -17.07 -8.64
N VAL A 77 12.68 -16.12 -8.39
CA VAL A 77 12.23 -15.18 -9.42
C VAL A 77 13.18 -14.00 -9.47
N ASN A 78 13.74 -13.73 -10.65
CA ASN A 78 14.69 -12.65 -10.85
C ASN A 78 13.99 -11.46 -11.52
N HIS A 79 13.72 -10.42 -10.74
CA HIS A 79 13.21 -9.14 -11.23
C HIS A 79 14.15 -7.98 -10.91
N ASN A 80 15.45 -8.26 -10.71
CA ASN A 80 16.39 -7.26 -10.19
C ASN A 80 16.60 -6.12 -11.18
N LYS A 81 16.54 -6.43 -12.49
CA LYS A 81 16.66 -5.43 -13.57
C LYS A 81 15.49 -4.48 -13.58
N GLU A 82 14.29 -5.03 -13.44
CA GLU A 82 13.02 -4.31 -13.43
C GLU A 82 12.90 -3.43 -12.19
N ILE A 83 13.31 -3.96 -11.02
CA ILE A 83 13.34 -3.20 -9.77
C ILE A 83 14.35 -2.06 -9.83
N LEU A 84 15.49 -2.24 -10.48
CA LEU A 84 16.40 -1.13 -10.75
C LEU A 84 15.75 -0.12 -11.70
N ALA A 85 15.12 -0.56 -12.79
CA ALA A 85 14.55 0.30 -13.82
C ALA A 85 13.42 1.23 -13.34
N ILE A 86 12.67 0.84 -12.30
CA ILE A 86 11.59 1.67 -11.73
C ILE A 86 12.08 2.78 -10.79
N LEU A 87 13.33 2.72 -10.33
CA LEU A 87 13.92 3.76 -9.49
C LEU A 87 14.10 5.05 -10.31
N SER A 88 14.11 6.21 -9.65
CA SER A 88 14.43 7.46 -10.35
C SER A 88 15.88 7.44 -10.84
N LEU A 89 16.16 8.11 -11.96
CA LEU A 89 17.50 8.11 -12.58
C LEU A 89 18.60 8.58 -11.61
N GLU A 90 18.27 9.53 -10.73
CA GLU A 90 19.17 10.04 -9.70
C GLU A 90 19.52 8.97 -8.65
N VAL A 91 18.52 8.22 -8.18
CA VAL A 91 18.70 7.12 -7.21
C VAL A 91 19.44 5.97 -7.88
N GLN A 92 19.08 5.61 -9.11
CA GLN A 92 19.79 4.60 -9.91
C GLN A 92 21.28 4.93 -10.05
N GLY A 93 21.61 6.15 -10.46
CA GLY A 93 23.01 6.56 -10.66
C GLY A 93 23.84 6.49 -9.39
N SER A 94 23.26 6.90 -8.25
CA SER A 94 23.90 6.81 -6.93
C SER A 94 24.16 5.35 -6.53
N ILE A 95 23.15 4.50 -6.67
CA ILE A 95 23.25 3.07 -6.36
C ILE A 95 24.29 2.37 -7.23
N TYR A 96 24.27 2.59 -8.54
CA TYR A 96 25.27 1.98 -9.44
C TYR A 96 26.69 2.42 -9.07
N LYS A 97 26.87 3.69 -8.69
CA LYS A 97 28.17 4.21 -8.27
C LYS A 97 28.68 3.52 -7.00
N GLU A 98 27.84 3.37 -5.99
CA GLU A 98 28.22 2.68 -4.75
C GLU A 98 28.44 1.17 -4.98
N MET A 99 27.60 0.51 -5.78
CA MET A 99 27.79 -0.92 -6.08
C MET A 99 29.05 -1.22 -6.90
N ILE A 100 29.44 -0.34 -7.82
CA ILE A 100 30.68 -0.47 -8.58
C ILE A 100 31.88 -0.24 -7.66
N LYS A 101 31.79 0.76 -6.77
CA LYS A 101 32.83 1.10 -5.80
C LYS A 101 33.09 -0.03 -4.80
N ASP A 102 32.03 -0.72 -4.38
CA ASP A 102 32.13 -1.85 -3.45
C ASP A 102 32.43 -3.19 -4.15
N GLU A 103 32.70 -3.17 -5.46
CA GLU A 103 32.97 -4.36 -6.30
C GLU A 103 31.87 -5.44 -6.28
N VAL A 104 30.65 -5.06 -5.88
CA VAL A 104 29.50 -5.97 -5.82
C VAL A 104 29.00 -6.34 -7.22
N MET A 105 29.11 -5.40 -8.17
CA MET A 105 28.81 -5.65 -9.57
C MET A 105 30.02 -6.24 -10.28
N VAL A 106 29.98 -7.55 -10.52
CA VAL A 106 31.04 -8.23 -11.27
C VAL A 106 30.95 -7.87 -12.74
N GLN A 107 32.05 -7.40 -13.32
CA GLN A 107 32.15 -7.18 -14.75
C GLN A 107 32.23 -8.53 -15.48
N ALA A 108 31.29 -8.77 -16.39
CA ALA A 108 31.30 -9.92 -17.27
C ALA A 108 32.39 -9.79 -18.33
N ARG A 109 32.76 -10.92 -18.96
CA ARG A 109 33.72 -10.95 -20.08
C ARG A 109 33.33 -10.04 -21.25
N ASP A 110 32.03 -9.80 -21.41
CA ASP A 110 31.45 -8.96 -22.45
C ASP A 110 31.50 -7.45 -22.11
N GLY A 111 32.13 -7.08 -20.98
CA GLY A 111 32.27 -5.70 -20.51
C GLY A 111 31.04 -5.13 -19.79
N GLY A 112 29.90 -5.83 -19.82
CA GLY A 112 28.71 -5.49 -19.03
C GLY A 112 28.83 -5.87 -17.56
N TYR A 113 27.99 -5.30 -16.70
CA TYR A 113 27.94 -5.61 -15.27
C TYR A 113 26.83 -6.60 -14.93
N ILE A 114 27.16 -7.60 -14.11
CA ILE A 114 26.19 -8.55 -13.57
C ILE A 114 25.49 -7.91 -12.38
N ILE A 115 24.17 -7.84 -12.45
CA ILE A 115 23.35 -7.27 -11.38
C ILE A 115 23.30 -8.25 -10.20
N PRO A 116 23.55 -7.77 -8.96
CA PRO A 116 23.57 -8.64 -7.78
C PRO A 116 22.19 -9.21 -7.45
N LYS A 117 22.16 -10.15 -6.51
CA LYS A 117 20.91 -10.75 -6.01
C LYS A 117 20.03 -9.71 -5.33
N PHE A 118 18.71 -9.95 -5.33
CA PHE A 118 17.71 -9.04 -4.77
C PHE A 118 18.00 -8.63 -3.32
N LYS A 119 18.51 -9.55 -2.47
CA LYS A 119 18.84 -9.25 -1.07
C LYS A 119 19.88 -8.13 -0.94
N VAL A 120 20.96 -8.23 -1.71
CA VAL A 120 22.03 -7.22 -1.72
C VAL A 120 21.50 -5.92 -2.32
N LEU A 121 20.78 -6.01 -3.44
CA LEU A 121 20.16 -4.84 -4.08
C LEU A 121 19.24 -4.06 -3.12
N LYS A 122 18.46 -4.76 -2.30
CA LYS A 122 17.55 -4.15 -1.32
C LYS A 122 18.32 -3.30 -0.29
N GLU A 123 19.45 -3.81 0.22
CA GLU A 123 20.27 -3.11 1.21
C GLU A 123 20.82 -1.79 0.65
N TYR A 124 21.38 -1.81 -0.57
CA TYR A 124 21.89 -0.60 -1.22
C TYR A 124 20.81 0.44 -1.50
N ILE A 125 19.63 0.00 -1.98
CA ILE A 125 18.52 0.94 -2.22
C ILE A 125 18.06 1.58 -0.91
N GLU A 126 17.94 0.79 0.16
CA GLU A 126 17.54 1.32 1.47
C GLU A 126 18.58 2.30 2.03
N GLN A 127 19.87 2.00 1.90
CA GLN A 127 20.96 2.88 2.33
C GLN A 127 20.98 4.20 1.56
N ASP A 128 20.88 4.17 0.23
CA ASP A 128 20.88 5.38 -0.60
C ASP A 128 19.67 6.27 -0.28
N LEU A 129 18.47 5.69 -0.23
CA LEU A 129 17.27 6.44 0.08
C LEU A 129 17.28 6.98 1.51
N HIS A 130 17.84 6.24 2.46
CA HIS A 130 18.01 6.71 3.83
C HIS A 130 19.01 7.86 3.93
N ALA A 131 20.14 7.77 3.23
CA ALA A 131 21.13 8.85 3.16
C ALA A 131 20.51 10.14 2.60
N LYS A 132 19.69 10.04 1.55
CA LYS A 132 18.95 11.19 0.99
C LYS A 132 18.02 11.85 2.00
N VAL A 133 17.33 11.06 2.84
CA VAL A 133 16.47 11.60 3.90
C VAL A 133 17.28 12.37 4.95
N LEU A 134 18.45 11.85 5.34
CA LEU A 134 19.34 12.52 6.30
C LEU A 134 19.85 13.87 5.75
N ILE A 135 20.30 13.89 4.51
CA ILE A 135 20.79 15.11 3.85
C ILE A 135 19.69 16.19 3.78
N GLN A 136 18.46 15.80 3.40
CA GLN A 136 17.32 16.73 3.36
C GLN A 136 16.96 17.31 4.74
N GLY A 137 17.11 16.51 5.80
CA GLY A 137 16.91 16.96 7.19
C GLY A 137 17.98 17.97 7.64
N GLU A 138 19.24 17.74 7.25
CA GLU A 138 20.34 18.67 7.52
C GLU A 138 20.19 19.98 6.74
N ASP A 139 19.80 19.93 5.47
CA ASP A 139 19.64 21.13 4.64
C ASP A 139 18.52 22.04 5.16
N SER A 140 17.43 21.45 5.68
CA SER A 140 16.36 22.21 6.35
C SER A 140 16.88 22.93 7.60
N SER A 141 17.81 22.31 8.32
CA SER A 141 18.46 22.91 9.49
C SER A 141 19.44 24.01 9.07
N ARG A 142 20.28 23.77 8.04
CA ARG A 142 21.24 24.75 7.51
C ARG A 142 20.56 25.98 6.91
N GLN A 143 19.39 25.83 6.27
CA GLN A 143 18.60 26.96 5.78
C GLN A 143 18.01 27.80 6.92
N ALA A 144 17.64 27.20 8.06
CA ALA A 144 17.19 27.95 9.24
C ALA A 144 18.28 28.84 9.85
N PHE A 145 19.56 28.46 9.70
CA PHE A 145 20.71 29.25 10.17
C PHE A 145 21.18 30.33 9.17
N ASN A 146 20.63 30.37 7.95
CA ASN A 146 21.05 31.33 6.91
C ASN A 146 20.08 32.52 6.76
N ILE A 147 19.21 32.74 7.75
CA ILE A 147 18.44 33.98 7.86
C ILE A 147 19.43 35.10 8.21
N LYS A 148 19.81 35.91 7.22
CA LYS A 148 20.55 37.16 7.45
C LYS A 148 19.85 37.96 8.55
N PRO A 149 20.56 38.53 9.54
CA PRO A 149 19.93 39.35 10.56
C PRO A 149 19.21 40.50 9.87
N LYS A 150 17.88 40.50 9.91
CA LYS A 150 17.10 41.65 9.45
C LYS A 150 17.43 42.83 10.37
N GLU A 151 17.71 43.93 9.70
CA GLU A 151 17.95 45.28 10.20
C GLU A 151 17.16 45.58 11.47
N LYS A 152 17.86 46.20 12.44
CA LYS A 152 17.35 46.51 13.77
C LYS A 152 16.19 47.49 13.66
N VAL A 153 14.97 46.96 13.53
CA VAL A 153 13.74 47.73 13.74
C VAL A 153 13.77 48.17 15.19
N ARG A 154 13.81 49.49 15.40
CA ARG A 154 13.59 50.09 16.72
C ARG A 154 12.16 49.72 17.13
N PHE A 155 12.04 48.82 18.10
CA PHE A 155 10.79 48.64 18.80
C PHE A 155 10.71 49.74 19.84
N GLU A 156 9.76 50.65 19.66
CA GLU A 156 9.23 51.42 20.78
C GLU A 156 8.65 50.41 21.78
N GLU A 157 9.06 50.51 23.03
CA GLU A 157 8.62 49.62 24.10
C GLU A 157 7.14 49.91 24.40
N ASP A 158 6.23 49.36 23.60
CA ASP A 158 4.86 49.14 24.04
C ASP A 158 4.95 48.22 25.27
N THR A 159 4.57 48.78 26.41
CA THR A 159 4.83 48.23 27.73
C THR A 159 4.30 46.81 27.85
N LEU A 160 5.14 45.90 28.32
CA LEU A 160 4.85 44.47 28.55
C LEU A 160 3.56 44.23 29.37
N GLU A 161 3.12 45.24 30.11
CA GLU A 161 1.91 45.25 30.93
C GLU A 161 0.63 45.24 30.08
N GLU A 162 0.62 45.91 28.93
CA GLU A 162 -0.55 46.00 28.05
C GLU A 162 -0.79 44.67 27.32
N VAL A 163 0.29 44.02 26.87
CA VAL A 163 0.25 42.68 26.28
C VAL A 163 -0.19 41.62 27.31
N LEU A 164 0.28 41.73 28.55
CA LEU A 164 -0.16 40.84 29.65
C LEU A 164 -1.64 41.04 30.01
N GLN A 165 -2.15 42.26 29.93
CA GLN A 165 -3.58 42.54 30.12
C GLN A 165 -4.42 41.96 28.98
N GLN A 166 -3.99 42.11 27.72
CA GLN A 166 -4.70 41.52 26.58
C GLN A 166 -4.75 39.99 26.65
N VAL A 167 -3.65 39.32 27.03
CA VAL A 167 -3.62 37.85 27.18
C VAL A 167 -4.52 37.38 28.33
N LYS A 168 -4.60 38.14 29.44
CA LYS A 168 -5.55 37.84 30.54
C LYS A 168 -7.01 38.02 30.13
N GLU A 169 -7.33 39.04 29.35
CA GLU A 169 -8.68 39.25 28.83
C GLU A 169 -9.11 38.15 27.85
N LEU A 170 -8.20 37.73 26.97
CA LEU A 170 -8.44 36.63 26.03
C LEU A 170 -8.62 35.29 26.77
N SER A 171 -7.87 35.04 27.84
CA SER A 171 -8.03 33.85 28.69
C SER A 171 -9.40 33.80 29.39
N LYS A 172 -9.94 34.96 29.82
CA LYS A 172 -11.30 35.04 30.39
C LYS A 172 -12.40 34.79 29.35
N LYS A 173 -12.19 35.14 28.09
CA LYS A 173 -13.15 34.89 26.99
C LYS A 173 -13.23 33.42 26.55
N VAL A 174 -12.22 32.60 26.87
CA VAL A 174 -12.16 31.17 26.49
C VAL A 174 -12.81 30.25 27.55
N ASN A 175 -12.99 30.71 28.79
CA ASN A 175 -13.48 29.88 29.91
C ASN A 175 -14.95 30.12 30.31
N THR A 176 -15.81 30.50 29.37
CA THR A 176 -17.27 30.34 29.56
C THR A 176 -17.67 28.94 29.09
N PRO A 177 -18.25 28.07 29.95
CA PRO A 177 -18.72 26.77 29.50
C PRO A 177 -19.94 26.97 28.61
N SER A 178 -19.72 26.97 27.29
CA SER A 178 -20.78 26.78 26.32
C SER A 178 -21.42 25.42 26.58
N LYS A 179 -22.64 25.45 27.13
CA LYS A 179 -23.50 24.29 27.29
C LYS A 179 -24.03 23.89 25.92
N ALA A 180 -23.17 23.33 25.09
CA ALA A 180 -23.53 22.69 23.84
C ALA A 180 -22.84 21.34 23.78
N GLN A 181 -23.52 20.32 24.31
CA GLN A 181 -23.16 18.93 24.04
C GLN A 181 -23.21 18.70 22.53
N PRO A 182 -22.14 18.23 21.89
CA PRO A 182 -22.29 17.53 20.63
C PRO A 182 -22.95 16.19 20.96
N GLN A 183 -24.20 16.01 20.55
CA GLN A 183 -24.83 14.69 20.57
C GLN A 183 -24.00 13.77 19.67
N ARG A 184 -23.17 12.91 20.29
CA ARG A 184 -22.72 11.68 19.65
C ARG A 184 -23.97 10.85 19.43
N GLN A 185 -24.45 10.77 18.19
CA GLN A 185 -25.33 9.69 17.80
C GLN A 185 -24.52 8.41 17.92
N ILE A 186 -24.65 7.74 19.06
CA ILE A 186 -24.31 6.33 19.18
C ILE A 186 -25.29 5.62 18.27
N PHE A 187 -24.82 5.19 17.10
CA PHE A 187 -25.56 4.21 16.31
C PHE A 187 -25.75 2.99 17.20
N LYS A 188 -27.00 2.73 17.58
CA LYS A 188 -27.41 1.49 18.24
C LYS A 188 -27.34 0.38 17.20
N GLU A 189 -26.15 -0.18 17.00
CA GLU A 189 -25.95 -1.33 16.14
C GLU A 189 -25.70 -2.56 17.00
N LYS A 190 -26.77 -3.09 17.60
CA LYS A 190 -26.83 -4.45 18.13
C LYS A 190 -28.28 -4.89 18.15
N GLU A 191 -28.77 -5.38 17.01
CA GLU A 191 -29.87 -6.35 16.96
C GLU A 191 -30.18 -7.01 15.59
N PRO A 192 -29.57 -6.69 14.42
CA PRO A 192 -29.94 -7.41 13.20
C PRO A 192 -29.17 -8.74 12.98
N LEU A 193 -28.07 -9.00 13.71
CA LEU A 193 -27.24 -10.20 13.50
C LEU A 193 -27.78 -11.47 14.16
N GLN A 194 -28.51 -11.35 15.28
CA GLN A 194 -29.13 -12.50 15.95
C GLN A 194 -30.41 -12.94 15.24
N GLU A 195 -31.20 -11.98 14.78
CA GLU A 195 -32.39 -12.25 13.98
C GLU A 195 -32.04 -12.88 12.62
N ALA A 196 -30.95 -12.44 11.98
CA ALA A 196 -30.43 -13.07 10.77
C ALA A 196 -29.91 -14.52 10.99
N LEU A 197 -29.34 -14.82 12.17
CA LEU A 197 -28.91 -16.17 12.52
C LEU A 197 -30.08 -17.11 12.82
N GLU A 198 -31.18 -16.61 13.41
CA GLU A 198 -32.41 -17.40 13.59
C GLU A 198 -33.14 -17.64 12.27
N GLN A 199 -33.17 -16.66 11.37
CA GLN A 199 -33.73 -16.84 10.03
C GLN A 199 -32.95 -17.87 9.19
N LEU A 200 -31.62 -17.95 9.33
CA LEU A 200 -30.81 -18.97 8.66
C LEU A 200 -31.03 -20.38 9.23
N LYS A 201 -31.27 -20.51 10.54
CA LYS A 201 -31.58 -21.82 11.16
C LYS A 201 -32.89 -22.41 10.63
N GLY A 202 -33.93 -21.58 10.42
CA GLY A 202 -35.20 -22.02 9.83
C GLY A 202 -35.07 -22.52 8.38
N ILE A 203 -34.11 -22.00 7.61
CA ILE A 203 -33.86 -22.46 6.24
C ILE A 203 -33.15 -23.82 6.23
N THR A 204 -32.21 -24.05 7.17
CA THR A 204 -31.49 -25.33 7.28
C THR A 204 -32.34 -26.51 7.75
N GLU A 205 -33.46 -26.26 8.44
CA GLU A 205 -34.40 -27.33 8.82
C GLU A 205 -35.32 -27.79 7.68
N SER A 206 -35.48 -26.99 6.62
CA SER A 206 -36.26 -27.38 5.43
C SER A 206 -35.46 -28.15 4.37
N TYR A 207 -34.14 -28.19 4.49
CA TYR A 207 -33.27 -28.94 3.58
C TYR A 207 -32.75 -30.22 4.23
N LYS A 208 -33.62 -31.23 4.28
CA LYS A 208 -33.19 -32.62 4.46
C LYS A 208 -32.72 -33.14 3.10
N PRO A 209 -31.42 -33.39 2.86
CA PRO A 209 -31.01 -34.05 1.63
C PRO A 209 -31.61 -35.45 1.64
N GLN A 210 -32.67 -35.67 0.86
CA GLN A 210 -33.06 -37.01 0.46
C GLN A 210 -31.94 -37.51 -0.45
N ASN A 211 -31.07 -38.35 0.09
CA ASN A 211 -30.14 -39.15 -0.70
C ASN A 211 -30.96 -39.95 -1.73
N PRO A 212 -30.88 -39.68 -3.05
CA PRO A 212 -31.30 -40.66 -4.01
C PRO A 212 -30.20 -41.72 -4.05
N LYS A 213 -30.57 -42.96 -3.70
CA LYS A 213 -29.72 -44.14 -3.86
C LYS A 213 -29.17 -44.16 -5.30
N LEU A 214 -27.85 -44.16 -5.44
CA LEU A 214 -27.19 -44.48 -6.69
C LEU A 214 -27.64 -45.89 -7.14
N PRO A 215 -28.18 -46.07 -8.35
CA PRO A 215 -28.28 -47.41 -8.91
C PRO A 215 -26.86 -47.90 -9.23
N ALA A 216 -26.53 -49.06 -8.70
CA ALA A 216 -25.34 -49.79 -9.09
C ALA A 216 -25.52 -50.25 -10.54
N LEU A 217 -24.61 -49.85 -11.42
CA LEU A 217 -24.17 -50.54 -12.63
C LEU A 217 -22.86 -49.89 -13.12
#